data_AF-V5G782-F1
#
_entry.id   AF-V5G782-F1
#
_cell.length_a   1.000
_cell.length_b   1.000
_cell.length_c   1.000
_cell.angle_alpha   90.00
_cell.angle_beta   90.00
_cell.angle_gamma   90.00
#
_symmetry.space_group_name_H-M   'P 1'
#
loop_
_entity.id
_entity.type
_entity.pdbx_description
1 polymer ?
#
loop_
_entity_poly.entity_id
_entity_poly.type
_entity_poly.pdbx_seq_one_letter_code
_entity_poly.pdbx_strand_id
1 'polypeptide(L)'
;MGATLELWPVEATQPKPVFSTFVLTVSDAKHKVYGSAVTFYEKFSADYLTEEQKGLLEYSDDSKFALNVNKSICILSHWPFSEDFETWLRWLHAIVASGEPQTIPIERYITQLLDEVPFPSPRILLQLSSDTHDRVILTQPEDLPLPRSAASFKQLLLNLGSENCLQVLLLILTEQKILIHSLRPDTLTSVAEAVCTMLFPFKWQCPYIPLCPLGK
;
A
#
# COMPACT_ATOMS: atom_id res chain seq x y z
N MET A 1 -13.19 -8.83 1.61
CA MET A 1 -12.00 -9.58 2.08
C MET A 1 -12.44 -11.02 2.31
N GLY A 2 -12.77 -11.77 1.25
CA GLY A 2 -11.91 -12.09 0.10
C GLY A 2 -11.23 -13.41 0.46
N ALA A 3 -11.70 -14.53 -0.09
CA ALA A 3 -11.11 -15.83 0.22
C ALA A 3 -9.62 -15.80 -0.10
N THR A 4 -8.79 -16.46 0.73
CA THR A 4 -7.34 -16.56 0.46
C THR A 4 -7.09 -17.25 -0.88
N LEU A 5 -8.00 -18.12 -1.29
CA LEU A 5 -7.97 -18.85 -2.54
C LEU A 5 -9.28 -18.63 -3.29
N GLU A 6 -9.20 -18.30 -4.57
CA GLU A 6 -10.33 -17.99 -5.44
C GLU A 6 -10.29 -18.85 -6.70
N LEU A 7 -11.47 -19.26 -7.17
CA LEU A 7 -11.64 -19.99 -8.43
C LEU A 7 -12.16 -19.07 -9.51
N TRP A 8 -11.37 -18.85 -10.54
CA TRP A 8 -11.74 -17.98 -11.66
C TRP A 8 -11.76 -18.79 -12.96
N PRO A 9 -12.61 -18.44 -13.95
CA PRO A 9 -12.52 -19.02 -15.28
C PRO A 9 -11.10 -18.86 -15.85
N VAL A 10 -10.59 -19.85 -16.58
CA VAL A 10 -9.24 -19.80 -17.16
C VAL A 10 -9.06 -18.61 -18.11
N GLU A 11 -10.15 -18.17 -18.76
CA GLU A 11 -10.18 -17.02 -19.66
C GLU A 11 -10.25 -15.67 -18.92
N ALA A 12 -10.41 -15.67 -17.60
CA ALA A 12 -10.51 -14.45 -16.81
C ALA A 12 -9.19 -13.68 -16.86
N THR A 13 -9.29 -12.38 -17.17
CA THR A 13 -8.13 -11.49 -17.12
C THR A 13 -7.73 -11.26 -15.67
N GLN A 14 -6.46 -11.50 -15.34
CA GLN A 14 -5.95 -11.19 -14.00
C GLN A 14 -5.97 -9.67 -13.75
N PRO A 15 -6.49 -9.22 -12.60
CA PRO A 15 -6.49 -7.81 -12.26
C PRO A 15 -5.05 -7.33 -12.08
N LYS A 16 -4.82 -6.06 -12.43
CA LYS A 16 -3.51 -5.44 -12.25
C LYS A 16 -3.16 -5.32 -10.76
N PRO A 17 -1.87 -5.39 -10.39
CA PRO A 17 -1.42 -5.15 -9.02
C PRO A 17 -1.88 -3.78 -8.51
N VAL A 18 -2.48 -3.80 -7.31
CA VAL A 18 -3.04 -2.62 -6.65
C VAL A 18 -2.10 -2.17 -5.54
N PHE A 19 -1.70 -0.90 -5.57
CA PHE A 19 -0.96 -0.29 -4.48
C PHE A 19 -1.93 0.23 -3.42
N SER A 20 -1.57 0.08 -2.16
CA SER A 20 -2.33 0.60 -1.03
C SER A 20 -1.39 0.98 0.11
N THR A 21 -1.85 1.92 0.94
CA THR A 21 -1.16 2.30 2.16
C THR A 21 -2.05 2.05 3.36
N PHE A 22 -1.45 1.80 4.51
CA PHE A 22 -2.13 1.72 5.80
C PHE A 22 -1.25 2.33 6.88
N VAL A 23 -1.82 2.62 8.04
CA VAL A 23 -1.06 3.17 9.18
C VAL A 23 -1.36 2.34 10.40
N LEU A 24 -0.30 1.89 11.06
CA LEU A 24 -0.34 1.25 12.36
C LEU A 24 -0.03 2.30 13.42
N THR A 25 -0.87 2.41 14.44
CA THR A 25 -0.62 3.24 15.62
C THR A 25 -0.12 2.35 16.75
N VAL A 26 1.11 2.60 17.21
CA VAL A 26 1.71 1.86 18.34
C VAL A 26 1.14 2.42 19.65
N SER A 27 1.16 1.62 20.73
CA SER A 27 0.46 1.72 22.04
C SER A 27 0.13 3.10 22.64
N ASP A 28 0.83 4.17 22.27
CA ASP A 28 0.59 5.54 22.77
C ASP A 28 -0.13 6.45 21.76
N ALA A 29 -0.58 5.93 20.61
CA ALA A 29 -1.17 6.67 19.48
C ALA A 29 -0.29 7.81 18.90
N LYS A 30 0.91 8.01 19.44
CA LYS A 30 1.84 9.09 19.11
C LYS A 30 2.79 8.72 17.98
N HIS A 31 3.10 7.43 17.83
CA HIS A 31 3.99 6.93 16.79
C HIS A 31 3.18 6.20 15.73
N LYS A 32 3.33 6.68 14.49
CA LYS A 32 2.76 6.08 13.29
C LYS A 32 3.83 5.21 12.62
N VAL A 33 3.43 4.01 12.22
CA VAL A 33 4.19 3.19 11.27
C VAL A 33 3.38 3.14 9.99
N TYR A 34 3.97 3.62 8.91
CA TYR A 34 3.39 3.67 7.58
C TYR A 34 3.66 2.34 6.87
N GLY A 35 2.59 1.66 6.45
CA GLY A 35 2.65 0.50 5.57
C GLY A 35 2.39 0.90 4.13
N SER A 36 3.25 0.45 3.23
CA SER A 36 3.08 0.55 1.78
C SER A 36 3.04 -0.86 1.22
N ALA A 37 2.03 -1.20 0.43
CA ALA A 37 1.80 -2.57 -0.02
C ALA A 37 1.34 -2.63 -1.47
N VAL A 38 1.87 -3.60 -2.21
CA VAL A 38 1.37 -3.99 -3.53
C VAL A 38 0.70 -5.36 -3.40
N THR A 39 -0.60 -5.40 -3.70
CA THR A 39 -1.42 -6.60 -3.66
C THR A 39 -1.72 -7.07 -5.08
N PHE A 40 -1.54 -8.37 -5.33
CA PHE A 40 -1.66 -8.98 -6.65
C PHE A 40 -2.18 -10.42 -6.53
N TYR A 41 -2.64 -10.96 -7.66
CA TYR A 41 -3.07 -12.33 -7.77
C TYR A 41 -2.04 -13.14 -8.55
N GLU A 42 -1.84 -14.38 -8.13
CA GLU A 42 -0.99 -15.35 -8.82
C GLU A 42 -1.71 -16.70 -8.89
N LYS A 43 -1.33 -17.52 -9.88
CA LYS A 43 -1.88 -18.87 -10.02
C LYS A 43 -1.35 -19.75 -8.90
N PHE A 44 -2.25 -20.49 -8.27
CA PHE A 44 -1.94 -21.43 -7.21
C PHE A 44 -1.93 -22.86 -7.76
N SER A 45 -0.91 -23.67 -7.43
CA SER A 45 -0.88 -25.08 -7.85
C SER A 45 -1.84 -25.91 -6.99
N ALA A 46 -2.65 -26.72 -7.66
CA ALA A 46 -3.57 -27.67 -7.01
C ALA A 46 -2.82 -28.74 -6.18
N ASP A 47 -1.53 -28.95 -6.42
CA ASP A 47 -0.69 -29.90 -5.67
C ASP A 47 -0.60 -29.58 -4.18
N TYR A 48 -0.83 -28.31 -3.81
CA TYR A 48 -0.79 -27.84 -2.42
C TYR A 48 -2.16 -27.87 -1.73
N LEU A 49 -3.23 -28.32 -2.41
CA LEU A 49 -4.56 -28.44 -1.81
C LEU A 49 -4.78 -29.82 -1.18
N THR A 50 -5.37 -29.83 0.01
CA THR A 50 -5.92 -31.07 0.59
C THR A 50 -7.23 -31.46 -0.11
N GLU A 51 -7.62 -32.73 -0.05
CA GLU A 51 -8.88 -33.21 -0.64
C GLU A 51 -10.11 -32.51 -0.02
N GLU A 52 -10.05 -32.17 1.27
CA GLU A 52 -11.09 -31.37 1.94
C GLU A 52 -11.20 -29.96 1.34
N GLN A 53 -10.07 -29.31 1.05
CA GLN A 53 -10.03 -27.98 0.44
C GLN A 53 -10.53 -28.01 -1.01
N LYS A 54 -10.18 -29.04 -1.78
CA LYS A 54 -10.73 -29.25 -3.12
C LYS A 54 -12.25 -29.40 -3.08
N GLY A 55 -12.77 -30.16 -2.11
CA GLY A 55 -14.21 -30.31 -1.90
C GLY A 55 -14.92 -29.00 -1.53
N LEU A 56 -14.34 -28.20 -0.63
CA LEU A 56 -14.88 -26.89 -0.26
C LEU A 56 -14.88 -25.87 -1.42
N LEU A 57 -13.92 -26.00 -2.33
CA LEU A 57 -13.79 -25.16 -3.51
C LEU A 57 -14.60 -25.70 -4.70
N GLU A 58 -15.14 -26.92 -4.63
CA GLU A 58 -15.74 -27.61 -5.77
C GLU A 58 -14.77 -27.71 -6.97
N TYR A 59 -13.46 -27.81 -6.69
CA TYR A 59 -12.41 -27.87 -7.71
C TYR A 59 -12.23 -29.30 -8.24
N SER A 60 -12.14 -29.44 -9.57
CA SER A 60 -11.77 -30.67 -10.25
C SER A 60 -10.64 -30.43 -11.25
N ASP A 61 -9.79 -31.42 -11.49
CA ASP A 61 -8.64 -31.30 -12.41
C ASP A 61 -9.06 -31.05 -13.87
N ASP A 62 -10.32 -31.38 -14.22
CA ASP A 62 -10.93 -31.15 -15.53
C ASP A 62 -11.78 -29.86 -15.57
N SER A 63 -11.69 -29.03 -14.52
CA SER A 63 -12.46 -27.80 -14.39
C SER A 63 -11.93 -26.72 -15.34
N LYS A 64 -12.85 -25.94 -15.94
CA LYS A 64 -12.53 -24.73 -16.73
C LYS A 64 -12.05 -23.55 -15.85
N PHE A 65 -11.60 -23.84 -14.64
CA PHE A 65 -11.29 -22.85 -13.61
C PHE A 65 -9.83 -22.97 -13.17
N ALA A 66 -9.19 -21.82 -12.95
CA ALA A 66 -7.87 -21.70 -12.37
C ALA A 66 -7.98 -21.26 -10.91
N LEU A 67 -7.14 -21.86 -10.07
CA LEU A 67 -6.95 -21.46 -8.68
C LEU A 67 -6.05 -20.22 -8.65
N ASN A 68 -6.49 -19.17 -7.97
CA ASN A 68 -5.74 -17.95 -7.78
C ASN A 68 -5.64 -17.64 -6.30
N VAL A 69 -4.48 -17.17 -5.84
CA VAL A 69 -4.25 -16.71 -4.47
C VAL A 69 -3.97 -15.23 -4.49
N ASN A 70 -4.52 -14.51 -3.51
CA ASN A 70 -4.22 -13.10 -3.29
C ASN A 70 -2.96 -12.98 -2.40
N LYS A 71 -1.91 -12.35 -2.94
CA LYS A 71 -0.65 -12.09 -2.23
C LYS A 71 -0.38 -10.60 -2.13
N SER A 72 0.47 -10.23 -1.18
CA SER A 72 0.90 -8.85 -0.98
C SER A 72 2.36 -8.77 -0.57
N ILE A 73 3.09 -7.79 -1.11
CA ILE A 73 4.43 -7.40 -0.65
C ILE A 73 4.28 -6.07 0.08
N CYS A 74 4.79 -5.99 1.30
CA CYS A 74 4.62 -4.82 2.16
C CYS A 74 5.94 -4.33 2.76
N ILE A 75 6.12 -3.00 2.76
CA ILE A 75 7.18 -2.30 3.49
C ILE A 75 6.54 -1.51 4.63
N LEU A 76 7.11 -1.65 5.82
CA LEU A 76 6.79 -0.85 7.00
C LEU A 76 7.89 0.18 7.23
N SER A 77 7.52 1.43 7.48
CA SER A 77 8.45 2.53 7.71
C SER A 77 7.92 3.47 8.78
N HIS A 78 8.82 4.05 9.55
CA HIS A 78 8.49 5.16 10.45
C HIS A 78 8.31 6.49 9.69
N TRP A 79 8.64 6.52 8.40
CA TRP A 79 8.65 7.71 7.56
C TRP A 79 7.63 7.63 6.43
N PRO A 80 7.00 8.75 6.03
CA PRO A 80 5.92 8.80 5.05
C PRO A 80 6.43 8.73 3.59
N PHE A 81 7.24 7.74 3.25
CA PHE A 81 7.80 7.53 1.91
C PHE A 81 6.88 6.69 1.00
N SER A 82 5.56 6.84 1.11
CA SER A 82 4.58 5.99 0.42
C SER A 82 4.72 5.99 -1.10
N GLU A 83 4.88 7.16 -1.73
CA GLU A 83 5.06 7.28 -3.18
C GLU A 83 6.38 6.65 -3.65
N ASP A 84 7.44 6.81 -2.84
CA ASP A 84 8.76 6.27 -3.13
C ASP A 84 8.74 4.73 -3.06
N PHE A 85 8.09 4.19 -2.03
CA PHE A 85 7.88 2.75 -1.87
C PHE A 85 6.89 2.18 -2.88
N GLU A 86 5.88 2.93 -3.34
CA GLU A 86 5.03 2.50 -4.46
C GLU A 86 5.87 2.20 -5.70
N THR A 87 6.73 3.15 -6.06
CA THR A 87 7.62 3.01 -7.23
C THR A 87 8.52 1.80 -7.07
N TRP A 88 9.16 1.65 -5.91
CA TRP A 88 10.05 0.52 -5.63
C TRP A 88 9.32 -0.83 -5.62
N LEU A 89 8.16 -0.94 -4.96
CA LEU A 89 7.40 -2.18 -4.85
C LEU A 89 6.84 -2.62 -6.20
N ARG A 90 6.34 -1.68 -7.02
CA ARG A 90 5.84 -2.00 -8.36
C ARG A 90 6.96 -2.49 -9.26
N TRP A 91 8.13 -1.87 -9.17
CA TRP A 91 9.32 -2.30 -9.90
C TRP A 91 9.77 -3.70 -9.46
N LEU A 92 9.88 -3.95 -8.15
CA LEU A 92 10.27 -5.27 -7.63
C LEU A 92 9.29 -6.35 -8.10
N HIS A 93 7.98 -6.08 -7.99
CA HIS A 93 6.95 -7.00 -8.46
C HIS A 93 7.05 -7.24 -9.97
N ALA A 94 7.29 -6.20 -10.79
CA ALA A 94 7.41 -6.34 -12.24
C ALA A 94 8.58 -7.24 -12.63
N ILE A 95 9.72 -7.11 -11.95
CA ILE A 95 10.90 -7.97 -12.15
C ILE A 95 10.57 -9.42 -11.84
N VAL A 96 9.94 -9.70 -10.70
CA VAL A 96 9.57 -11.07 -10.31
C VAL A 96 8.52 -11.65 -11.27
N ALA A 97 7.53 -10.85 -11.66
CA ALA A 97 6.43 -11.28 -12.52
C ALA A 97 6.84 -11.46 -14.00
N SER A 98 7.92 -10.81 -14.44
CA SER A 98 8.40 -10.91 -15.83
C SER A 98 8.82 -12.33 -16.22
N GLY A 99 9.31 -13.12 -15.26
CA GLY A 99 9.89 -14.44 -15.52
C GLY A 99 11.22 -14.42 -16.30
N GLU A 100 11.76 -13.23 -16.59
CA GLU A 100 13.03 -13.10 -17.29
C GLU A 100 14.21 -13.43 -16.35
N PRO A 101 15.29 -14.05 -16.89
CA PRO A 101 16.46 -14.38 -16.08
C PRO A 101 17.11 -13.10 -15.56
N GLN A 102 17.07 -12.93 -14.24
CA GLN A 102 17.64 -11.78 -13.55
C GLN A 102 19.15 -11.96 -13.35
N THR A 103 19.93 -10.92 -13.65
CA THR A 103 21.37 -10.91 -13.40
C THR A 103 21.70 -10.72 -11.92
N ILE A 104 20.81 -10.06 -11.18
CA ILE A 104 20.95 -9.75 -9.76
C ILE A 104 19.78 -10.41 -9.02
N PRO A 105 20.03 -11.18 -7.94
CA PRO A 105 18.98 -11.80 -7.15
C PRO A 105 18.12 -10.73 -6.44
N ILE A 106 16.83 -11.02 -6.27
CA ILE A 106 15.87 -10.06 -5.68
C ILE A 106 16.25 -9.66 -4.26
N GLU A 107 16.86 -10.57 -3.52
CA GLU A 107 17.35 -10.38 -2.15
C GLU A 107 18.38 -9.26 -2.08
N ARG A 108 19.20 -9.07 -3.14
CA ARG A 108 20.18 -7.99 -3.18
C ARG A 108 19.51 -6.62 -3.15
N TYR A 109 18.40 -6.44 -3.89
CA TYR A 109 17.65 -5.18 -3.89
C TYR A 109 16.92 -4.94 -2.56
N ILE A 110 16.44 -6.01 -1.92
CA ILE A 110 15.84 -5.94 -0.59
C ILE A 110 16.89 -5.50 0.44
N THR A 111 18.05 -6.14 0.49
CA THR A 111 19.16 -5.77 1.39
C THR A 111 19.65 -4.34 1.11
N GLN A 112 19.73 -3.94 -0.17
CA GLN A 112 20.09 -2.58 -0.53
C GLN A 112 19.15 -1.56 0.13
N LEU A 113 17.83 -1.74 -0.03
CA LEU A 113 16.85 -0.81 0.53
C LEU A 113 16.82 -0.82 2.07
N LEU A 114 16.92 -2.00 2.69
CA LEU A 114 16.72 -2.14 4.14
C LEU A 114 17.98 -1.88 4.97
N ASP A 115 19.15 -2.30 4.48
CA ASP A 115 20.39 -2.30 5.27
C ASP A 115 21.46 -1.31 4.74
N GLU A 116 21.53 -1.10 3.42
CA GLU A 116 22.64 -0.34 2.82
C GLU A 116 22.28 1.12 2.49
N VAL A 117 21.01 1.43 2.27
CA VAL A 117 20.53 2.78 1.98
C VAL A 117 20.44 3.57 3.29
N PRO A 118 21.29 4.59 3.51
CA PRO A 118 21.16 5.43 4.69
C PRO A 118 19.92 6.31 4.58
N PHE A 119 19.49 6.84 5.73
CA PHE A 119 18.42 7.83 5.75
C PHE A 119 18.79 9.07 4.90
N PRO A 120 17.85 9.66 4.14
CA PRO A 120 18.15 10.76 3.22
C PRO A 120 18.72 11.99 3.94
N SER A 121 19.77 12.61 3.38
CA SER A 121 20.31 13.89 3.84
C SER A 121 20.93 14.69 2.68
N PRO A 122 20.25 15.70 2.09
CA PRO A 122 18.80 15.96 2.15
C PRO A 122 18.00 15.04 1.21
N ARG A 123 18.68 14.39 0.25
CA ARG A 123 18.10 13.44 -0.69
C ARG A 123 19.06 12.29 -0.97
N ILE A 124 18.53 11.12 -1.28
CA ILE A 124 19.29 9.98 -1.75
C ILE A 124 18.63 9.39 -2.99
N LEU A 125 19.45 9.04 -3.98
CA LEU A 125 19.03 8.41 -5.22
C LEU A 125 19.26 6.90 -5.10
N LEU A 126 18.19 6.13 -5.18
CA LEU A 126 18.22 4.68 -5.28
C LEU A 126 18.04 4.29 -6.75
N GLN A 127 19.13 3.84 -7.37
CA GLN A 127 19.10 3.31 -8.74
C GLN A 127 18.62 1.86 -8.70
N LEU A 128 17.55 1.55 -9.43
CA LEU A 128 16.92 0.22 -9.39
C LEU A 128 17.45 -0.69 -10.51
N SER A 129 17.61 -0.15 -11.72
CA SER A 129 18.12 -0.89 -12.87
C SER A 129 19.23 -0.11 -13.60
N SER A 130 19.82 -0.71 -14.64
CA SER A 130 20.76 0.00 -15.52
C SER A 130 20.07 1.03 -16.42
N ASP A 131 18.74 1.01 -16.51
CA ASP A 131 17.98 2.04 -17.21
C ASP A 131 17.88 3.31 -16.35
N THR A 132 18.01 4.45 -17.00
CA THR A 132 17.91 5.78 -16.39
C THR A 132 16.51 6.12 -15.88
N HIS A 133 15.50 5.37 -16.30
CA HIS A 133 14.09 5.59 -15.91
C HIS A 133 13.70 4.90 -14.60
N ASP A 134 14.41 3.84 -14.18
CA ASP A 134 14.08 3.09 -12.97
C ASP A 134 14.89 3.59 -11.77
N ARG A 135 14.40 4.67 -11.15
CA ARG A 135 15.03 5.28 -9.99
C ARG A 135 14.02 5.79 -8.98
N VAL A 136 14.40 5.72 -7.71
CA VAL A 136 13.62 6.25 -6.58
C VAL A 136 14.44 7.34 -5.90
N ILE A 137 13.84 8.51 -5.65
CA ILE A 137 14.51 9.62 -4.98
C ILE A 137 13.84 9.82 -3.62
N LEU A 138 14.50 9.35 -2.57
CA LEU A 138 14.04 9.59 -1.20
C LEU A 138 14.53 10.97 -0.76
N THR A 139 13.61 11.81 -0.29
CA THR A 139 13.92 13.16 0.22
C THR A 139 13.55 13.27 1.68
N GLN A 140 14.41 13.90 2.48
CA GLN A 140 14.18 14.13 3.90
C GLN A 140 12.87 14.94 4.08
N PRO A 141 11.91 14.47 4.89
CA PRO A 141 10.61 15.12 5.05
C PRO A 141 10.67 16.53 5.66
N GLU A 142 11.73 16.84 6.42
CA GLU A 142 11.85 18.04 7.27
C GLU A 142 12.34 19.28 6.50
N ASP A 143 12.89 19.10 5.29
CA ASP A 143 13.41 20.21 4.47
C ASP A 143 12.32 20.92 3.63
N LEU A 144 11.05 20.52 3.79
CA LEU A 144 9.93 21.06 3.03
C LEU A 144 9.12 22.08 3.84
N PRO A 145 8.71 23.22 3.23
CA PRO A 145 7.93 24.25 3.92
C PRO A 145 6.53 23.78 4.34
N LEU A 146 6.06 22.67 3.76
CA LEU A 146 4.85 21.96 4.15
C LEU A 146 5.22 20.53 4.54
N PRO A 147 4.60 19.96 5.59
CA PRO A 147 4.88 18.60 5.99
C PRO A 147 4.63 17.64 4.81
N ARG A 148 5.63 16.83 4.45
CA ARG A 148 5.45 15.73 3.49
C ARG A 148 4.49 14.73 4.12
N SER A 149 3.23 14.79 3.70
CA SER A 149 2.23 13.81 4.09
C SER A 149 2.42 12.54 3.27
N ALA A 150 2.09 11.38 3.85
CA ALA A 150 1.99 10.11 3.10
C ALA A 150 0.78 10.12 2.12
N ALA A 151 0.09 11.26 2.00
CA ALA A 151 -1.16 11.44 1.30
C ALA A 151 -1.18 12.66 0.40
N SER A 152 -2.00 12.56 -0.64
CA SER A 152 -2.16 13.59 -1.65
C SER A 152 -3.42 14.41 -1.40
N PHE A 153 -3.28 15.73 -1.18
CA PHE A 153 -4.43 16.65 -1.14
C PHE A 153 -5.25 16.61 -2.44
N LYS A 154 -4.63 16.22 -3.56
CA LYS A 154 -5.34 15.95 -4.82
C LYS A 154 -6.37 14.84 -4.64
N GLN A 155 -6.01 13.73 -3.98
CA GLN A 155 -6.95 12.64 -3.73
C GLN A 155 -8.06 13.08 -2.78
N LEU A 156 -7.76 13.87 -1.74
CA LEU A 156 -8.77 14.46 -0.88
C LEU A 156 -9.80 15.27 -1.67
N LEU A 157 -9.33 16.22 -2.49
CA LEU A 157 -10.19 17.10 -3.29
C LEU A 157 -10.97 16.35 -4.38
N LEU A 158 -10.35 15.38 -5.05
CA LEU A 158 -11.02 14.58 -6.07
C LEU A 158 -12.14 13.70 -5.51
N ASN A 159 -12.02 13.23 -4.26
CA ASN A 159 -13.02 12.35 -3.65
C ASN A 159 -14.09 13.10 -2.87
N LEU A 160 -13.74 14.17 -2.15
CA LEU A 160 -14.67 14.91 -1.30
C LEU A 160 -15.19 16.21 -1.94
N GLY A 161 -14.42 16.84 -2.83
CA GLY A 161 -14.71 18.20 -3.31
C GLY A 161 -14.45 19.27 -2.24
N SER A 162 -14.49 20.54 -2.63
CA SER A 162 -14.13 21.67 -1.76
C SER A 162 -15.05 21.84 -0.55
N GLU A 163 -16.37 21.77 -0.76
CA GLU A 163 -17.36 21.99 0.30
C GLU A 163 -17.23 20.96 1.43
N ASN A 164 -17.13 19.67 1.07
CA ASN A 164 -16.96 18.62 2.08
C ASN A 164 -15.59 18.71 2.75
N CYS A 165 -14.53 19.18 2.06
CA CYS A 165 -13.23 19.43 2.71
C CYS A 165 -13.33 20.51 3.79
N LEU A 166 -14.09 21.59 3.54
CA LEU A 166 -14.35 22.64 4.54
C LEU A 166 -15.16 22.09 5.72
N GLN A 167 -16.16 21.27 5.44
CA GLN A 167 -16.95 20.63 6.50
C GLN A 167 -16.11 19.65 7.33
N VAL A 168 -15.25 18.86 6.70
CA VAL A 168 -14.30 17.99 7.40
C VAL A 168 -13.34 18.81 8.26
N LEU A 169 -12.81 19.93 7.76
CA LEU A 169 -11.98 20.85 8.55
C LEU A 169 -12.74 21.39 9.78
N LEU A 170 -14.01 21.79 9.61
CA LEU A 170 -14.85 22.22 10.73
C LEU A 170 -15.03 21.10 11.77
N LEU A 171 -15.33 19.88 11.33
CA LEU A 171 -15.48 18.72 12.21
C LEU A 171 -14.18 18.41 12.98
N ILE A 172 -13.03 18.54 12.32
CA ILE A 172 -11.71 18.37 12.94
C ILE A 172 -11.47 19.44 14.02
N LEU A 173 -11.69 20.72 13.69
CA LEU A 173 -11.45 21.85 14.60
C LEU A 173 -12.39 21.84 15.81
N THR A 174 -13.52 21.16 15.69
CA THR A 174 -14.49 20.95 16.77
C THR A 174 -14.35 19.58 17.44
N GLU A 175 -13.26 18.85 17.17
CA GLU A 175 -12.90 17.54 17.73
C GLU A 175 -14.03 16.49 17.61
N GLN A 176 -14.79 16.54 16.53
CA GLN A 176 -15.89 15.60 16.29
C GLN A 176 -15.38 14.21 15.90
N LYS A 177 -16.21 13.19 16.13
CA LYS A 177 -15.96 11.83 15.66
C LYS A 177 -16.21 11.77 14.16
N ILE A 178 -15.15 11.50 13.38
CA ILE A 178 -15.20 11.46 11.92
C ILE A 178 -15.04 10.01 11.45
N LEU A 179 -15.96 9.53 10.62
CA LEU A 179 -15.86 8.26 9.91
C LEU A 179 -15.78 8.54 8.41
N ILE A 180 -14.70 8.08 7.78
CA ILE A 180 -14.52 8.15 6.33
C ILE A 180 -14.78 6.75 5.77
N HIS A 181 -15.63 6.65 4.76
CA HIS A 181 -15.98 5.38 4.13
C HIS A 181 -15.73 5.46 2.62
N SER A 182 -15.33 4.32 2.05
CA SER A 182 -15.10 4.16 0.61
C SER A 182 -15.09 2.67 0.30
N LEU A 183 -15.51 2.32 -0.91
CA LEU A 183 -15.34 0.96 -1.46
C LEU A 183 -13.90 0.73 -1.96
N ARG A 184 -13.09 1.79 -2.04
CA ARG A 184 -11.72 1.79 -2.55
C ARG A 184 -10.72 1.97 -1.39
N PRO A 185 -10.08 0.90 -0.89
CA PRO A 185 -9.24 0.97 0.31
C PRO A 185 -7.98 1.84 0.12
N ASP A 186 -7.41 1.85 -1.08
CA ASP A 186 -6.30 2.72 -1.50
C ASP A 186 -6.60 4.21 -1.30
N THR A 187 -7.86 4.61 -1.49
CA THR A 187 -8.28 6.01 -1.28
C THR A 187 -8.42 6.39 0.19
N LEU A 188 -8.78 5.46 1.07
CA LEU A 188 -9.12 5.76 2.46
C LEU A 188 -7.92 6.31 3.23
N THR A 189 -6.79 5.61 3.19
CA THR A 189 -5.59 6.04 3.91
C THR A 189 -5.07 7.36 3.38
N SER A 190 -5.08 7.54 2.05
CA SER A 190 -4.68 8.80 1.43
C SER A 190 -5.58 9.96 1.88
N VAL A 191 -6.90 9.81 1.82
CA VAL A 191 -7.83 10.85 2.29
C VAL A 191 -7.64 11.11 3.79
N ALA A 192 -7.51 10.07 4.62
CA ALA A 192 -7.39 10.20 6.08
C ALA A 192 -6.08 10.88 6.53
N GLU A 193 -4.95 10.56 5.91
CA GLU A 193 -3.66 11.24 6.18
C GLU A 193 -3.69 12.71 5.69
N ALA A 194 -4.32 13.00 4.55
CA ALA A 194 -4.50 14.36 4.06
C ALA A 194 -5.34 15.20 5.05
N VAL A 195 -6.45 14.64 5.55
CA VAL A 195 -7.29 15.22 6.60
C VAL A 195 -6.47 15.55 7.85
N CYS A 196 -5.63 14.62 8.32
CA CYS A 196 -4.74 14.88 9.45
C CYS A 196 -3.71 15.99 9.17
N THR A 197 -3.27 16.11 7.93
CA THR A 197 -2.26 17.11 7.51
C THR A 197 -2.86 18.51 7.38
N MET A 198 -4.17 18.64 7.11
CA MET A 198 -4.88 19.93 7.10
C MET A 198 -4.75 20.70 8.42
N LEU A 199 -4.48 20.00 9.53
CA LEU A 199 -4.31 20.62 10.84
C LEU A 199 -3.02 21.39 11.02
N PHE A 200 -2.04 21.27 10.11
CA PHE A 200 -0.76 21.94 10.25
C PHE A 200 -0.95 23.44 10.60
N PRO A 201 -0.25 23.96 11.63
CA PRO A 201 0.84 23.35 12.39
C PRO A 201 0.43 22.48 13.60
N PHE A 202 -0.87 22.28 13.84
CA PHE A 202 -1.38 21.39 14.87
C PHE A 202 -1.26 19.92 14.48
N LYS A 203 -1.37 19.04 15.48
CA LYS A 203 -1.33 17.58 15.31
C LYS A 203 -2.61 16.96 15.83
N TRP A 204 -3.18 16.04 15.07
CA TRP A 204 -4.30 15.21 15.52
C TRP A 204 -3.92 14.44 16.81
N GLN A 205 -4.70 14.61 17.88
CA GLN A 205 -4.46 13.96 19.19
C GLN A 205 -5.43 12.81 19.49
N CYS A 206 -6.52 12.70 18.74
CA CYS A 206 -7.54 11.68 18.96
C CYS A 206 -7.11 10.32 18.36
N PRO A 207 -7.79 9.21 18.71
CA PRO A 207 -7.56 7.92 18.06
C PRO A 207 -7.61 8.04 16.54
N TYR A 208 -6.64 7.43 15.85
CA TYR A 208 -6.49 7.48 14.41
C TYR A 208 -6.31 6.07 13.84
N ILE A 209 -7.28 5.63 13.03
CA ILE A 209 -7.31 4.31 12.38
C ILE A 209 -7.83 4.52 10.95
N PRO A 210 -6.95 4.76 9.96
CA PRO A 210 -7.37 5.09 8.60
C PRO A 210 -8.00 3.91 7.84
N LEU A 211 -7.56 2.69 8.18
CA LEU A 211 -8.13 1.45 7.68
C LEU A 211 -8.39 0.56 8.89
N CYS A 212 -9.66 0.34 9.20
CA CYS A 212 -10.07 -0.61 10.22
C CYS A 212 -10.22 -1.99 9.57
N PRO A 213 -9.37 -2.99 9.89
CA PRO A 213 -9.60 -4.34 9.41
C PRO A 213 -10.92 -4.85 9.99
N LEU A 214 -11.75 -5.45 9.14
CA LEU A 214 -12.92 -6.18 9.60
C LEU A 214 -12.40 -7.41 10.34
N GLY A 215 -12.36 -7.35 11.67
CA GLY A 215 -12.03 -8.50 12.50
C GLY A 215 -12.99 -9.65 12.19
N LYS A 216 -12.41 -10.83 11.95
CA LYS A 216 -13.15 -12.09 12.08
C LYS A 216 -12.96 -12.60 13.51
#